data_AF-A0A6J8DYW4-F1
#
_entry.id   AF-A0A6J8DYW4-F1
#
_cell.length_a   1.000
_cell.length_b   1.000
_cell.length_c   1.000
_cell.angle_alpha   90.00
_cell.angle_beta   90.00
_cell.angle_gamma   90.00
#
_symmetry.space_group_name_H-M   'P 1'
#
loop_
_entity.id
_entity.type
_entity.pdbx_description
1 polymer ?
#
loop_
_entity_poly.entity_id
_entity_poly.type
_entity_poly.pdbx_seq_one_letter_code
_entity_poly.pdbx_strand_id
1 'polypeptide(L)'
;MYETELCKLLNFEIKSENLSNNDVEFYTTVLVNACHMASNACIPTGPFRPYLKPYWKNKNLKEYHFEQREARRKWIYNVRPRVKRDSSYHNYKLYKREFRKHKRQAEKQWQEGKYEEIKSAAELDIEQFYKRVRRMRKPSSSINKLVYNGNVATDDVNVCEMWSDYFHDLYSDNGDSDRLFDTNFFKKIKDFIQTYIDSNGNCLIPYLDILNER
;
A
#
# COMPACT_ATOMS: atom_id res chain seq x y z
N MET A 1 6.34 -20.46 21.39
CA MET A 1 6.53 -20.66 22.85
C MET A 1 5.51 -19.85 23.67
N TYR A 2 5.21 -18.58 23.33
CA TYR A 2 4.28 -17.74 24.11
C TYR A 2 2.77 -18.04 23.91
N GLU A 3 2.34 -18.57 22.76
CA GLU A 3 0.93 -18.93 22.52
C GLU A 3 0.41 -19.98 23.51
N THR A 4 1.23 -20.99 23.83
CA THR A 4 0.85 -22.09 24.73
C THR A 4 0.67 -21.65 26.18
N GLU A 5 1.34 -20.60 26.65
CA GLU A 5 1.13 -20.03 27.99
C GLU A 5 -0.08 -19.09 28.04
N LEU A 6 -0.26 -18.26 27.00
CA LEU A 6 -1.43 -17.38 26.88
C LEU A 6 -2.75 -18.17 26.77
N CYS A 7 -2.78 -19.25 26.00
CA CYS A 7 -3.96 -20.11 25.91
C CYS A 7 -4.28 -20.84 27.23
N LYS A 8 -3.27 -21.17 28.05
CA LYS A 8 -3.49 -21.74 29.39
C LYS A 8 -4.06 -20.72 30.38
N LEU A 9 -3.66 -19.45 30.28
CA LEU A 9 -4.19 -18.37 31.11
C LEU A 9 -5.61 -17.94 30.71
N LEU A 10 -5.97 -18.06 29.42
CA LEU A 10 -7.28 -17.67 28.89
C LEU A 10 -8.37 -18.77 29.04
N ASN A 11 -7.99 -20.05 29.15
CA ASN A 11 -8.93 -21.17 29.35
C ASN A 11 -9.32 -21.40 30.82
N PHE A 12 -9.20 -20.39 31.69
CA PHE A 12 -9.52 -20.53 33.11
C PHE A 12 -11.02 -20.31 33.34
N GLU A 13 -11.77 -21.38 33.66
CA GLU A 13 -13.16 -21.29 34.08
C GLU A 13 -13.28 -20.50 35.39
N ILE A 14 -13.95 -19.35 35.36
CA ILE A 14 -14.33 -18.62 36.58
C ILE A 14 -15.39 -19.47 37.29
N LYS A 15 -14.95 -20.28 38.27
CA LYS A 15 -15.87 -21.01 39.14
C LYS A 15 -16.30 -20.13 40.31
N SER A 16 -17.62 -19.99 40.42
CA SER A 16 -18.41 -19.78 41.63
C SER A 16 -18.91 -18.38 41.96
N GLU A 17 -20.12 -18.41 42.54
CA GLU A 17 -21.09 -17.34 42.76
C GLU A 17 -20.74 -16.39 43.93
N ASN A 18 -19.52 -16.42 44.47
CA ASN A 18 -19.05 -15.47 45.49
C ASN A 18 -17.53 -15.23 45.38
N LEU A 19 -17.15 -14.18 44.64
CA LEU A 19 -15.75 -13.75 44.50
C LEU A 19 -15.27 -13.02 45.77
N SER A 20 -14.18 -13.48 46.36
CA SER A 20 -13.45 -12.76 47.41
C SER A 20 -12.67 -11.58 46.82
N ASN A 21 -12.38 -10.56 47.64
CA ASN A 21 -11.49 -9.45 47.23
C ASN A 21 -10.10 -9.95 46.80
N ASN A 22 -9.60 -11.04 47.40
CA ASN A 22 -8.33 -11.65 47.01
C ASN A 22 -8.40 -12.28 45.60
N ASP A 23 -9.56 -12.81 45.22
CA ASP A 23 -9.75 -13.37 43.88
C ASP A 23 -9.76 -12.25 42.83
N VAL A 24 -10.40 -11.13 43.13
CA VAL A 24 -10.40 -9.94 42.26
C VAL A 24 -8.96 -9.42 42.04
N GLU A 25 -8.16 -9.33 43.10
CA GLU A 25 -6.76 -8.90 43.00
C GLU A 25 -5.91 -9.90 42.21
N PHE A 26 -6.11 -11.20 42.44
CA PHE A 26 -5.47 -12.27 41.66
C PHE A 26 -5.81 -12.17 40.17
N TYR A 27 -7.09 -12.10 39.79
CA TYR A 27 -7.52 -12.01 38.39
C TYR A 27 -7.05 -10.73 37.71
N THR A 28 -7.08 -9.60 38.42
CA THR A 28 -6.57 -8.33 37.90
C THR A 28 -5.07 -8.43 37.60
N THR A 29 -4.31 -9.07 38.49
CA THR A 29 -2.87 -9.28 38.30
C THR A 29 -2.58 -10.19 37.11
N VAL A 30 -3.34 -11.28 36.96
CA VAL A 30 -3.20 -12.20 35.82
C VAL A 30 -3.48 -11.49 34.49
N LEU A 31 -4.55 -10.69 34.41
CA LEU A 31 -4.89 -9.92 33.20
C LEU A 31 -3.84 -8.87 32.86
N VAL A 32 -3.35 -8.14 33.85
CA VAL A 32 -2.27 -7.15 33.69
C VAL A 32 -1.00 -7.83 33.17
N ASN A 33 -0.62 -8.98 33.74
CA ASN A 33 0.55 -9.74 33.31
C ASN A 33 0.40 -10.26 31.88
N ALA A 34 -0.75 -10.83 31.53
CA ALA A 34 -1.03 -11.29 30.17
C ALA A 34 -0.92 -10.15 29.15
N CYS A 35 -1.47 -8.97 29.49
CA CYS A 35 -1.37 -7.79 28.65
C CYS A 35 0.09 -7.30 28.51
N HIS A 36 0.87 -7.32 29.59
CA HIS A 36 2.30 -6.97 29.55
C HIS A 36 3.12 -7.96 28.70
N MET A 37 2.89 -9.27 28.85
CA MET A 37 3.58 -10.30 28.07
C MET A 37 3.26 -10.16 26.58
N ALA A 38 1.98 -10.02 26.22
CA ALA A 38 1.55 -9.80 24.84
C ALA A 38 2.14 -8.50 24.27
N SER A 39 2.12 -7.41 25.04
CA SER A 39 2.72 -6.14 24.66
C SER A 39 4.23 -6.27 24.40
N ASN A 40 4.97 -6.95 25.28
CA ASN A 40 6.41 -7.12 25.14
C ASN A 40 6.79 -8.01 23.95
N ALA A 41 5.96 -9.01 23.62
CA ALA A 41 6.18 -9.88 22.48
C ALA A 41 5.85 -9.19 21.14
N CYS A 42 4.79 -8.38 21.10
CA CYS A 42 4.25 -7.83 19.86
C CYS A 42 4.78 -6.42 19.52
N ILE A 43 5.20 -5.62 20.51
CA ILE A 43 5.70 -4.27 20.25
C ILE A 43 7.19 -4.35 19.90
N PRO A 44 7.61 -3.84 18.72
CA PRO A 44 9.02 -3.80 18.37
C PRO A 44 9.82 -2.95 19.37
N THR A 45 10.76 -3.56 20.07
CA THR A 45 11.69 -2.89 21.00
C THR A 45 12.91 -2.28 20.31
N GLY A 46 13.00 -2.44 18.99
CA GLY A 46 14.12 -1.94 18.21
C GLY A 46 14.23 -0.40 18.20
N PRO A 47 15.44 0.14 18.03
CA PRO A 47 15.64 1.58 17.94
C PRO A 47 14.87 2.16 16.74
N PHE A 48 14.47 3.42 16.87
CA PHE A 48 13.83 4.15 15.78
C PHE A 48 14.72 4.12 14.54
N ARG A 49 14.16 3.62 13.43
CA ARG A 49 14.86 3.54 12.16
C ARG A 49 14.60 4.82 11.35
N PRO A 50 15.60 5.71 11.16
CA PRO A 50 15.38 7.02 10.56
C PRO A 50 14.84 6.98 9.14
N TYR A 51 15.16 5.91 8.38
CA TYR A 51 14.68 5.73 7.02
C TYR A 51 13.17 5.49 6.92
N LEU A 52 12.51 5.03 7.99
CA LEU A 52 11.05 4.83 8.00
C LEU A 52 10.28 6.15 8.09
N LYS A 53 10.89 7.19 8.67
CA LYS A 53 10.32 8.55 8.75
C LYS A 53 11.43 9.59 8.52
N PRO A 54 11.89 9.76 7.27
CA PRO A 54 13.05 10.61 6.98
C PRO A 54 12.81 12.09 7.33
N TYR A 55 11.57 12.55 7.17
CA TYR A 55 11.12 13.90 7.54
C TYR A 55 11.28 14.22 9.03
N TRP A 56 11.49 13.21 9.89
CA TRP A 56 11.75 13.39 11.32
C TRP A 56 13.14 13.95 11.65
N LYS A 57 14.03 14.04 10.64
CA LYS A 57 15.31 14.75 10.77
C LYS A 57 15.15 16.26 10.87
N ASN A 58 13.99 16.81 10.49
CA ASN A 58 13.69 18.24 10.58
C ASN A 58 13.76 18.73 12.04
N LYS A 59 14.65 19.70 12.31
CA LYS A 59 14.88 20.26 13.65
C LYS A 59 13.62 20.92 14.22
N ASN A 60 12.90 21.71 13.40
CA ASN A 60 11.67 22.39 13.82
C ASN A 60 10.61 21.37 14.27
N LEU A 61 10.48 20.24 13.56
CA LEU A 61 9.52 19.20 13.94
C LEU A 61 9.86 18.56 15.30
N LYS A 62 11.15 18.43 15.63
CA LYS A 62 11.61 17.94 16.94
C LYS A 62 11.28 18.93 18.05
N GLU A 63 11.43 20.22 17.81
CA GLU A 63 11.07 21.28 18.75
C GLU A 63 9.57 21.26 19.05
N TYR A 64 8.70 21.24 18.04
CA TYR A 64 7.25 21.10 18.25
C TYR A 64 6.86 19.81 18.99
N HIS A 65 7.56 18.70 18.72
CA HIS A 65 7.34 17.45 19.44
C HIS A 65 7.78 17.54 20.91
N PHE A 66 8.88 18.24 21.19
CA PHE A 66 9.34 18.51 22.54
C PHE A 66 8.32 19.35 23.32
N GLU A 67 7.90 20.50 22.77
CA GLU A 67 6.88 21.37 23.38
C GLU A 67 5.58 20.62 23.68
N GLN A 68 5.14 19.78 22.73
CA GLN A 68 3.95 18.95 22.88
C GLN A 68 4.08 17.93 24.01
N ARG A 69 5.28 17.36 24.21
CA ARG A 69 5.57 16.46 25.34
C ARG A 69 5.63 17.21 26.67
N GLU A 70 6.28 18.37 26.71
CA GLU A 70 6.33 19.21 27.92
C GLU A 70 4.93 19.63 28.37
N ALA A 71 4.10 20.12 27.44
CA ALA A 71 2.72 20.50 27.73
C ALA A 71 1.90 19.29 28.21
N ARG A 72 2.13 18.10 27.63
CA ARG A 72 1.48 16.86 28.11
C ARG A 72 1.91 16.51 29.53
N ARG A 73 3.20 16.65 29.88
CA ARG A 73 3.68 16.38 31.24
C ARG A 73 3.04 17.32 32.25
N LYS A 74 3.00 18.62 31.96
CA LYS A 74 2.31 19.62 32.80
C LYS A 74 0.83 19.31 32.99
N TRP A 75 0.14 18.94 31.92
CA TRP A 75 -1.27 18.52 32.00
C TRP A 75 -1.48 17.25 32.84
N ILE A 76 -0.57 16.27 32.75
CA ILE A 76 -0.61 15.06 33.59
C ILE A 76 -0.35 15.39 35.06
N TYR A 77 0.64 16.24 35.33
CA TYR A 77 0.98 16.71 36.68
C TYR A 77 -0.23 17.37 37.36
N ASN A 78 -1.02 18.13 36.60
CA ASN A 78 -2.25 18.77 37.10
C ASN A 78 -3.44 17.82 37.26
N VAL A 79 -3.24 16.49 37.28
CA VAL A 79 -4.31 15.47 37.39
C VAL A 79 -5.21 15.38 36.13
N ARG A 80 -4.67 15.77 34.96
CA ARG A 80 -5.34 15.64 33.65
C ARG A 80 -6.73 16.29 33.60
N PRO A 81 -6.88 17.56 34.02
CA PRO A 81 -8.16 18.23 34.04
C PRO A 81 -8.73 18.28 32.62
N ARG A 82 -10.03 18.05 32.47
CA ARG A 82 -10.71 18.07 31.15
C ARG A 82 -11.55 19.34 30.94
N VAL A 83 -11.43 20.30 31.85
CA VAL A 83 -12.22 21.53 31.85
C VAL A 83 -11.65 22.50 30.82
N LYS A 84 -12.52 23.11 29.99
CA LYS A 84 -12.09 24.07 28.94
C LYS A 84 -11.34 25.29 29.46
N ARG A 85 -11.59 25.69 30.72
CA ARG A 85 -10.97 26.84 31.38
C ARG A 85 -9.57 26.53 31.92
N ASP A 86 -9.19 25.25 31.99
CA ASP A 86 -7.87 24.87 32.48
C ASP A 86 -6.79 25.17 31.43
N SER A 87 -5.81 25.99 31.82
CA SER A 87 -4.74 26.44 30.94
C SER A 87 -3.82 25.28 30.51
N SER A 88 -3.59 24.29 31.38
CA SER A 88 -2.73 23.15 31.07
C SER A 88 -3.36 22.22 30.03
N TYR A 89 -4.67 21.99 30.11
CA TYR A 89 -5.43 21.27 29.10
C TYR A 89 -5.44 22.03 27.78
N HIS A 90 -5.73 23.33 27.80
CA HIS A 90 -5.74 24.17 26.60
C HIS A 90 -4.39 24.16 25.88
N ASN A 91 -3.30 24.43 26.62
CA ASN A 91 -1.94 24.44 26.10
C ASN A 91 -1.56 23.10 25.50
N TYR A 92 -1.82 21.98 26.19
CA TYR A 92 -1.55 20.64 25.64
C TYR A 92 -2.29 20.42 24.30
N LYS A 93 -3.57 20.80 24.21
CA LYS A 93 -4.35 20.63 22.98
C LYS A 93 -3.85 21.52 21.85
N LEU A 94 -3.42 22.75 22.15
CA LEU A 94 -2.81 23.68 21.21
C LEU A 94 -1.50 23.11 20.64
N TYR A 95 -0.54 22.77 21.50
CA TYR A 95 0.74 22.20 21.05
C TYR A 95 0.56 20.86 20.31
N LYS A 96 -0.41 20.04 20.71
CA LYS A 96 -0.78 18.82 19.97
C LYS A 96 -1.28 19.11 18.57
N ARG A 97 -2.04 20.20 18.37
CA ARG A 97 -2.52 20.62 17.06
C ARG A 97 -1.37 21.15 16.20
N GLU A 98 -0.54 22.02 16.75
CA GLU A 98 0.62 22.59 16.03
C GLU A 98 1.61 21.52 15.60
N PHE A 99 1.95 20.59 16.51
CA PHE A 99 2.79 19.45 16.17
C PHE A 99 2.20 18.62 15.01
N ARG A 100 0.89 18.33 15.01
CA ARG A 100 0.23 17.59 13.92
C ARG A 100 0.23 18.37 12.60
N LYS A 101 0.13 19.69 12.64
CA LYS A 101 0.20 20.56 11.46
C LYS A 101 1.60 20.49 10.86
N HIS A 102 2.63 20.74 11.66
CA HIS A 102 4.02 20.70 11.21
C HIS A 102 4.49 19.31 10.78
N LYS A 103 3.99 18.23 11.43
CA LYS A 103 4.26 16.86 10.99
C LYS A 103 3.75 16.62 9.57
N ARG A 104 2.50 17.00 9.28
CA ARG A 104 1.91 16.86 7.95
C ARG A 104 2.64 17.70 6.91
N GLN A 105 3.06 18.91 7.28
CA GLN A 105 3.85 19.76 6.40
C GLN A 105 5.21 19.14 6.07
N ALA A 106 5.94 18.63 7.08
CA ALA A 106 7.23 17.99 6.88
C ALA A 106 7.12 16.70 6.03
N GLU A 107 6.05 15.93 6.21
CA GLU A 107 5.72 14.77 5.37
C GLU A 107 5.51 15.19 3.91
N LYS A 108 4.69 16.22 3.68
CA LYS A 108 4.42 16.76 2.35
C LYS A 108 5.69 17.28 1.67
N GLN A 109 6.48 18.11 2.36
CA GLN A 109 7.74 18.65 1.84
C GLN A 109 8.73 17.55 1.46
N TRP A 110 8.82 16.49 2.27
CA TRP A 110 9.69 15.36 1.97
C TRP A 110 9.21 14.59 0.72
N GLN A 111 7.89 14.38 0.58
CA GLN A 111 7.33 13.76 -0.62
C GLN A 111 7.57 14.62 -1.87
N GLU A 112 7.29 15.93 -1.79
CA GLU A 112 7.54 16.89 -2.87
C GLU A 112 9.01 16.89 -3.30
N GLY A 113 9.95 16.88 -2.36
CA GLY A 113 11.37 16.77 -2.67
C GLY A 113 11.73 15.47 -3.42
N LYS A 114 11.07 14.35 -3.11
CA LYS A 114 11.24 13.10 -3.86
C LYS A 114 10.66 13.15 -5.26
N TYR A 115 9.52 13.80 -5.45
CA TYR A 115 8.97 14.03 -6.78
C TYR A 115 9.88 14.93 -7.62
N GLU A 116 10.43 15.99 -7.04
CA GLU A 116 11.36 16.88 -7.73
C GLU A 116 12.67 16.15 -8.12
N GLU A 117 13.21 15.31 -7.22
CA GLU A 117 14.35 14.44 -7.53
C GLU A 117 14.09 13.48 -8.70
N ILE A 118 12.86 13.01 -8.87
CA ILE A 118 12.45 12.14 -9.99
C ILE A 118 12.28 12.96 -11.26
N LYS A 119 11.62 14.10 -11.16
CA LYS A 119 11.38 15.02 -12.27
C LYS A 119 12.70 15.51 -12.86
N SER A 120 13.61 15.99 -12.03
CA SER A 120 14.96 16.40 -12.46
C SER A 120 15.74 15.24 -13.09
N ALA A 121 15.62 14.02 -12.58
CA ALA A 121 16.23 12.86 -13.21
C ALA A 121 15.61 12.54 -14.58
N ALA A 122 14.29 12.69 -14.73
CA ALA A 122 13.59 12.49 -16.01
C ALA A 122 14.07 13.47 -17.09
N GLU A 123 14.39 14.71 -16.70
CA GLU A 123 14.85 15.76 -17.62
C GLU A 123 16.31 15.59 -18.05
N LEU A 124 17.18 15.02 -17.19
CA LEU A 124 18.62 14.98 -17.41
C LEU A 124 19.16 13.59 -17.81
N ASP A 125 18.60 12.51 -17.26
CA ASP A 125 19.13 11.14 -17.41
C ASP A 125 18.01 10.10 -17.26
N ILE A 126 17.51 9.64 -18.40
CA ILE A 126 16.41 8.67 -18.48
C ILE A 126 16.76 7.33 -17.79
N GLU A 127 18.04 6.94 -17.78
CA GLU A 127 18.48 5.70 -17.12
C GLU A 127 18.39 5.85 -15.59
N GLN A 128 18.83 7.00 -15.05
CA GLN A 128 18.66 7.29 -13.64
C GLN A 128 17.20 7.46 -13.22
N PHE A 129 16.37 8.04 -14.08
CA PHE A 129 14.93 8.07 -13.85
C PHE A 129 14.36 6.66 -13.65
N TYR A 130 14.61 5.74 -14.58
CA TYR A 130 14.12 4.37 -14.45
C TYR A 130 14.73 3.61 -13.26
N LYS A 131 16.01 3.84 -12.92
CA LYS A 131 16.62 3.30 -11.69
C LYS A 131 15.88 3.78 -10.44
N ARG A 132 15.53 5.07 -10.35
CA ARG A 132 14.80 5.65 -9.20
C ARG A 132 13.38 5.12 -9.12
N VAL A 133 12.65 5.08 -10.23
CA VAL A 133 11.28 4.54 -10.30
C VAL A 133 11.25 3.06 -9.91
N ARG A 134 12.18 2.24 -10.42
CA ARG A 134 12.26 0.80 -10.08
C ARG A 134 12.51 0.57 -8.60
N ARG A 135 13.34 1.39 -7.93
CA ARG A 135 13.59 1.30 -6.47
C ARG A 135 12.37 1.66 -5.62
N MET A 136 11.47 2.49 -6.14
CA MET A 136 10.25 2.89 -5.41
C MET A 136 9.11 1.89 -5.57
N ARG A 137 9.12 1.09 -6.64
CA ARG A 137 8.21 -0.05 -6.77
C ARG A 137 8.60 -1.07 -5.72
N LYS A 138 7.69 -1.37 -4.78
CA LYS A 138 7.82 -2.59 -3.99
C LYS A 138 7.82 -3.77 -4.98
N PRO A 139 8.67 -4.79 -4.81
CA PRO A 139 8.45 -6.04 -5.53
C PRO A 139 7.04 -6.51 -5.16
N SER A 140 6.14 -6.42 -6.13
CA SER A 140 4.79 -6.95 -5.97
C SER A 140 4.96 -8.45 -5.84
N SER A 141 4.70 -9.01 -4.65
CA SER A 141 4.62 -10.47 -4.49
C SER A 141 3.38 -11.05 -5.17
N SER A 142 2.51 -10.20 -5.71
CA SER A 142 1.46 -10.62 -6.62
C SER A 142 2.12 -11.01 -7.94
N ILE A 143 2.39 -12.30 -8.08
CA ILE A 143 2.48 -12.98 -9.37
C ILE A 143 1.27 -12.50 -10.18
N ASN A 144 1.51 -11.84 -11.31
CA ASN A 144 0.43 -11.42 -12.20
C ASN A 144 -0.26 -12.70 -12.70
N LYS A 145 -1.41 -13.03 -12.12
CA LYS A 145 -2.20 -14.18 -12.55
C LYS A 145 -3.15 -13.71 -13.64
N LEU A 146 -3.02 -14.26 -14.84
CA LEU A 146 -3.98 -14.06 -15.91
C LEU A 146 -4.98 -15.22 -15.87
N VAL A 147 -6.28 -14.91 -15.89
CA VAL A 147 -7.35 -15.92 -15.94
C VAL A 147 -8.13 -15.76 -17.23
N TYR A 148 -8.19 -16.81 -18.04
CA TYR A 148 -8.90 -16.84 -19.32
C TYR A 148 -9.49 -18.24 -19.53
N ASN A 149 -10.77 -18.33 -19.89
CA ASN A 149 -11.52 -19.58 -20.09
C ASN A 149 -11.34 -20.63 -18.97
N GLY A 150 -11.24 -20.18 -17.71
CA GLY A 150 -11.05 -21.04 -16.53
C GLY A 150 -9.61 -21.48 -16.26
N ASN A 151 -8.68 -21.20 -17.18
CA ASN A 151 -7.26 -21.44 -17.00
C ASN A 151 -6.59 -20.25 -16.29
N VAL A 152 -5.54 -20.53 -15.51
CA VAL A 152 -4.79 -19.52 -14.75
C VAL A 152 -3.31 -19.61 -15.13
N ALA A 153 -2.80 -18.61 -15.85
CA ALA A 153 -1.38 -18.45 -16.08
C ALA A 153 -0.72 -17.63 -14.97
N THR A 154 0.45 -18.08 -14.55
CA THR A 154 1.28 -17.45 -13.50
C THR A 154 2.68 -17.09 -13.98
N ASP A 155 3.08 -17.64 -15.12
CA ASP A 155 4.39 -17.55 -15.74
C ASP A 155 4.29 -16.82 -17.10
N ASP A 156 5.36 -16.14 -17.47
CA ASP A 156 5.36 -15.20 -18.60
C ASP A 156 5.02 -15.87 -19.94
N VAL A 157 5.37 -17.15 -20.13
CA VAL A 157 5.09 -17.90 -21.35
C VAL A 157 3.60 -18.20 -21.46
N ASN A 158 3.00 -18.80 -20.42
CA ASN A 158 1.56 -19.08 -20.42
C ASN A 158 0.71 -17.81 -20.45
N VAL A 159 1.20 -16.70 -19.87
CA VAL A 159 0.52 -15.39 -19.99
C VAL A 159 0.49 -14.93 -21.45
N CYS A 160 1.59 -15.07 -22.19
CA CYS A 160 1.65 -14.73 -23.62
C CYS A 160 0.73 -15.64 -24.46
N GLU A 161 0.74 -16.94 -24.20
CA GLU A 161 -0.14 -17.91 -24.89
C GLU A 161 -1.61 -17.60 -24.62
N MET A 162 -2.00 -17.32 -23.37
CA MET A 162 -3.38 -16.96 -23.03
C MET A 162 -3.82 -15.62 -23.63
N TRP A 163 -2.92 -14.65 -23.77
CA TRP A 163 -3.22 -13.44 -24.55
C TRP A 163 -3.40 -13.74 -26.03
N SER A 164 -2.58 -14.62 -26.59
CA SER A 164 -2.71 -15.09 -27.97
C SER A 164 -4.07 -15.74 -28.18
N ASP A 165 -4.49 -16.65 -27.30
CA ASP A 165 -5.80 -17.31 -27.34
C ASP A 165 -6.94 -16.31 -27.19
N TYR A 166 -6.83 -15.36 -26.26
CA TYR A 166 -7.83 -14.29 -26.08
C TYR A 166 -8.03 -13.48 -27.37
N PHE A 167 -6.95 -13.04 -28.00
CA PHE A 167 -7.05 -12.27 -29.24
C PHE A 167 -7.49 -13.15 -30.41
N HIS A 168 -7.06 -14.41 -30.45
CA HIS A 168 -7.53 -15.35 -31.46
C HIS A 168 -9.05 -15.53 -31.35
N ASP A 169 -9.58 -15.77 -30.16
CA ASP A 169 -11.03 -15.90 -29.92
C ASP A 169 -11.78 -14.61 -30.28
N LEU A 170 -11.19 -13.44 -30.01
CA LEU A 170 -11.79 -12.14 -30.32
C LEU A 170 -11.94 -11.88 -31.83
N TYR A 171 -11.10 -12.52 -32.65
CA TYR A 171 -11.06 -12.35 -34.09
C TYR A 171 -11.44 -13.61 -34.88
N SER A 172 -11.85 -14.68 -34.21
CA SER A 172 -12.34 -15.89 -34.88
C SER A 172 -13.83 -15.79 -35.16
N ASP A 173 -14.23 -16.14 -36.38
CA ASP A 173 -15.64 -16.29 -36.76
C ASP A 173 -16.18 -17.65 -36.26
N ASN A 174 -15.96 -17.93 -34.98
CA ASN A 174 -16.53 -19.09 -34.32
C ASN A 174 -17.93 -18.66 -33.92
N GLY A 175 -18.93 -19.07 -34.71
CA GLY A 175 -20.35 -18.69 -34.58
C GLY A 175 -21.04 -19.06 -33.26
N ASP A 176 -20.28 -19.35 -32.20
CA ASP A 176 -20.75 -19.60 -30.85
C ASP A 176 -20.07 -18.63 -29.85
N SER A 177 -20.93 -17.91 -29.12
CA SER A 177 -20.68 -17.05 -27.95
C SER A 177 -20.71 -15.53 -28.17
N ASP A 178 -21.23 -14.84 -27.15
CA ASP A 178 -21.67 -13.44 -27.02
C ASP A 178 -20.64 -12.31 -27.33
N ARG A 179 -19.64 -12.57 -28.17
CA ARG A 179 -18.64 -11.60 -28.65
C ARG A 179 -18.73 -11.52 -30.16
N LEU A 180 -19.80 -10.89 -30.64
CA LEU A 180 -20.05 -10.62 -32.05
C LEU A 180 -18.80 -10.00 -32.70
N PHE A 181 -18.14 -10.75 -33.57
CA PHE A 181 -17.07 -10.26 -34.43
C PHE A 181 -17.54 -8.99 -35.14
N ASP A 182 -16.89 -7.85 -34.87
CA ASP A 182 -17.27 -6.57 -35.46
C ASP A 182 -16.78 -6.51 -36.91
N THR A 183 -17.59 -7.09 -37.79
CA THR A 183 -17.41 -7.08 -39.25
C THR A 183 -17.23 -5.67 -39.81
N ASN A 184 -17.84 -4.65 -39.19
CA ASN A 184 -17.70 -3.26 -39.63
C ASN A 184 -16.32 -2.69 -39.27
N PHE A 185 -15.80 -3.03 -38.09
CA PHE A 185 -14.45 -2.63 -37.67
C PHE A 185 -13.39 -3.33 -38.53
N PHE A 186 -13.54 -4.63 -38.78
CA PHE A 186 -12.65 -5.38 -39.66
C PHE A 186 -12.61 -4.76 -41.08
N LYS A 187 -13.78 -4.44 -41.64
CA LYS A 187 -13.88 -3.77 -42.94
C LYS A 187 -13.19 -2.40 -42.94
N LYS A 188 -13.38 -1.58 -41.90
CA LYS A 188 -12.71 -0.28 -41.76
C LYS A 188 -11.18 -0.40 -41.73
N ILE A 189 -10.65 -1.40 -41.02
CA ILE A 189 -9.19 -1.64 -40.97
C ILE A 189 -8.69 -2.08 -42.35
N LYS A 190 -9.40 -3.00 -43.02
CA LYS A 190 -9.02 -3.46 -44.36
C LYS A 190 -9.01 -2.32 -45.38
N ASP A 191 -10.04 -1.48 -45.37
CA ASP A 191 -10.14 -0.31 -46.24
C ASP A 191 -9.04 0.73 -45.93
N PHE A 192 -8.74 0.97 -44.65
CA PHE A 192 -7.64 1.85 -44.23
C PHE A 192 -6.28 1.35 -44.72
N ILE A 193 -6.00 0.06 -44.54
CA ILE A 193 -4.74 -0.57 -44.99
C ILE A 193 -4.64 -0.47 -46.52
N GLN A 194 -5.71 -0.77 -47.25
CA GLN A 194 -5.72 -0.68 -48.71
C GLN A 194 -5.47 0.76 -49.17
N THR A 195 -6.16 1.74 -48.59
CA THR A 195 -5.98 3.17 -48.92
C THR A 195 -4.55 3.62 -48.61
N TYR A 196 -3.93 3.10 -47.54
CA TYR A 196 -2.56 3.39 -47.15
C TYR A 196 -1.51 2.76 -48.08
N ILE A 197 -1.78 1.54 -48.58
CA ILE A 197 -0.96 0.86 -49.60
C ILE A 197 -1.04 1.60 -50.94
N ASP A 198 -2.26 1.99 -51.35
CA ASP A 198 -2.51 2.70 -52.60
C ASP A 198 -1.89 4.10 -52.61
N SER A 199 -1.74 4.74 -51.43
CA SER A 199 -1.14 6.07 -51.29
C SER A 199 0.37 6.09 -51.06
N ASN A 200 0.98 5.02 -50.54
CA ASN A 200 2.41 5.00 -50.19
C ASN A 200 3.27 3.99 -50.96
N GLY A 201 2.69 3.19 -51.86
CA GLY A 201 3.44 2.34 -52.79
C GLY A 201 4.25 1.21 -52.15
N ASN A 202 3.77 -0.02 -52.30
CA ASN A 202 4.50 -1.30 -52.32
C ASN A 202 5.65 -1.58 -51.31
N CYS A 203 5.67 -0.98 -50.12
CA CYS A 203 6.70 -1.30 -49.13
C CYS A 203 6.33 -2.45 -48.16
N LEU A 204 5.13 -3.06 -48.27
CA LEU A 204 4.65 -4.08 -47.31
C LEU A 204 3.85 -5.24 -47.94
N ILE A 205 4.23 -5.70 -49.14
CA ILE A 205 3.68 -6.95 -49.72
C ILE A 205 3.84 -8.19 -48.77
N PRO A 206 4.86 -8.34 -47.90
CA PRO A 206 5.02 -9.58 -47.12
C PRO A 206 3.94 -9.86 -46.06
N TYR A 207 3.11 -8.88 -45.68
CA TYR A 207 2.14 -9.06 -44.58
C TYR A 207 0.73 -9.45 -45.03
N LEU A 208 0.40 -9.31 -46.33
CA LEU A 208 -0.91 -9.68 -46.86
C LEU A 208 -1.02 -11.18 -47.17
N ASP A 209 0.08 -11.86 -47.50
CA ASP A 209 0.09 -13.31 -47.72
C ASP A 209 -0.21 -14.10 -46.43
N ILE A 210 0.17 -13.55 -45.28
CA ILE A 210 -0.08 -14.15 -43.95
C ILE A 210 -1.58 -14.12 -43.60
N LEU A 211 -2.36 -13.20 -44.16
CA LEU A 211 -3.79 -13.05 -43.90
C LEU A 211 -4.68 -13.76 -44.92
N ASN A 212 -4.14 -14.16 -46.08
CA ASN A 212 -4.92 -14.81 -47.14
C ASN A 212 -4.68 -16.33 -47.25
N GLU A 213 -3.65 -16.89 -46.59
CA GLU A 213 -3.39 -18.35 -46.57
C GLU A 213 -3.90 -19.10 -45.33
N ARG A 214 -4.76 -18.50 -44.48
CA ARG A 214 -5.34 -19.18 -43.30
C ARG A 214 -6.82 -18.92 -43.10
#